data_AF-R4JBK7-F1
#
_entry.id   AF-R4JBK7-F1
#
_cell.length_a   1.000
_cell.length_b   1.000
_cell.length_c   1.000
_cell.angle_alpha   90.00
_cell.angle_beta   90.00
_cell.angle_gamma   90.00
#
_symmetry.space_group_name_H-M   'P 1'
#
loop_
_entity.id
_entity.type
_entity.pdbx_description
1 polymer ?
#
loop_
_entity_poly.entity_id
_entity_poly.type
_entity_poly.pdbx_seq_one_letter_code
_entity_poly.pdbx_strand_id
1 'polypeptide(L)'
;MNLIKKLTAIISICAAIASPACASAQEIIEIDPLFQYPSAPEELSSIQDKSNYLVNHFWEPMDFKDKKAVDQNALNDAFKVYCVPMRWADKERALVSVDKLIEKISKNPTLLIQFTKAAEENLYSPRADVWIDEVYLRFLNAIVKNKKIPSSRKQHYQAQLTTLQNTLVGNEAPEFKFVDADGKEQTYFPMSTVTMIIFGDPSMTDWRIARLRMETNIDLTQAVDKGKVNIMYIVPKDVENWENEVSNYPKSWIIGKATDAGKIFDLRAVPSIYVIGSDKKILMKNVTPDAAIQEMLNRIDKQ
;
A
#
# COMPACT_ATOMS: atom_id res chain seq x y z
N MET A 1 -53.46 -1.45 50.32
CA MET A 1 -52.74 -0.27 49.81
C MET A 1 -51.26 -0.59 49.89
N ASN A 2 -50.64 -0.75 48.71
CA ASN A 2 -49.20 -0.92 48.42
C ASN A 2 -48.31 -0.11 49.40
N LEU A 3 -47.08 -0.46 49.78
CA LEU A 3 -46.06 -1.33 49.18
C LEU A 3 -44.83 -1.34 50.14
N ILE A 4 -43.88 -2.24 49.86
CA ILE A 4 -42.44 -2.17 50.13
C ILE A 4 -41.91 -2.88 51.38
N LYS A 5 -41.43 -4.09 51.05
CA LYS A 5 -40.52 -5.00 51.75
C LYS A 5 -39.12 -4.39 51.89
N LYS A 6 -38.47 -4.62 53.03
CA LYS A 6 -37.03 -4.90 53.12
C LYS A 6 -36.83 -5.98 54.18
N LEU A 7 -36.58 -7.21 53.75
CA LEU A 7 -36.03 -8.24 54.63
C LEU A 7 -35.02 -9.10 53.86
N THR A 8 -33.88 -9.25 54.52
CA THR A 8 -32.67 -10.04 54.30
C THR A 8 -32.86 -11.53 54.00
N ALA A 9 -31.97 -12.10 53.18
CA ALA A 9 -31.29 -13.41 53.37
C ALA A 9 -30.28 -13.61 52.20
N ILE A 10 -28.96 -13.55 52.46
CA ILE A 10 -28.02 -14.68 52.54
C ILE A 10 -28.05 -15.59 51.31
N ILE A 11 -26.92 -15.72 50.60
CA ILE A 11 -26.38 -17.00 50.07
C ILE A 11 -24.90 -16.83 49.64
N SER A 12 -24.10 -17.71 50.23
CA SER A 12 -22.87 -18.36 49.79
C SER A 12 -21.69 -17.59 49.19
N ILE A 13 -20.63 -17.64 49.99
CA ILE A 13 -19.22 -17.78 49.65
C ILE A 13 -19.04 -18.83 48.53
N CYS A 14 -18.45 -18.40 47.41
CA CYS A 14 -17.67 -19.28 46.52
C CYS A 14 -16.32 -18.61 46.29
N ALA A 15 -15.31 -19.10 47.01
CA ALA A 15 -13.92 -18.81 46.73
C ALA A 15 -13.53 -19.58 45.46
N ALA A 16 -13.47 -18.88 44.33
CA ALA A 16 -12.79 -19.35 43.13
C ALA A 16 -11.43 -18.65 43.07
N ILE A 17 -10.39 -19.45 43.14
CA ILE A 17 -8.98 -19.08 42.99
C ILE A 17 -8.80 -18.58 41.55
N ALA A 18 -8.85 -17.27 41.36
CA ALA A 18 -8.48 -16.65 40.09
C ALA A 18 -6.99 -16.34 40.12
N SER A 19 -6.21 -17.16 39.42
CA SER A 19 -4.85 -16.82 39.03
C SER A 19 -4.84 -15.43 38.39
N PRO A 20 -3.87 -14.54 38.71
CA PRO A 20 -3.77 -13.27 38.03
C PRO A 20 -3.30 -13.53 36.60
N ALA A 21 -4.25 -13.55 35.66
CA ALA A 21 -3.93 -13.33 34.27
C ALA A 21 -3.32 -11.92 34.20
N CYS A 22 -2.01 -11.85 33.90
CA CYS A 22 -1.32 -10.63 33.53
C CYS A 22 -2.02 -10.05 32.29
N ALA A 23 -3.02 -9.21 32.51
CA ALA A 23 -3.46 -8.26 31.51
C ALA A 23 -2.35 -7.22 31.40
N SER A 24 -1.48 -7.39 30.40
CA SER A 24 -0.63 -6.29 29.92
C SER A 24 -1.56 -5.18 29.48
N ALA A 25 -1.73 -4.16 30.34
CA ALA A 25 -2.21 -2.87 29.90
C ALA A 25 -1.17 -2.36 28.89
N GLN A 26 -1.55 -2.23 27.63
CA GLN A 26 -0.75 -1.45 26.69
C GLN A 26 -0.77 -0.02 27.20
N GLU A 27 0.37 0.46 27.71
CA GLU A 27 0.58 1.88 27.94
C GLU A 27 0.35 2.59 26.61
N ILE A 28 -0.65 3.47 26.57
CA ILE A 28 -0.87 4.37 25.46
C ILE A 28 0.34 5.31 25.44
N ILE A 29 1.23 5.14 24.46
CA ILE A 29 2.34 6.06 24.25
C ILE A 29 1.73 7.37 23.78
N GLU A 30 1.67 8.37 24.66
CA GLU A 30 1.27 9.73 24.32
C GLU A 30 2.45 10.40 23.61
N ILE A 31 2.30 10.64 22.31
CA ILE A 31 3.29 11.35 21.50
C ILE A 31 2.89 12.82 21.48
N ASP A 32 3.75 13.69 22.03
CA ASP A 32 3.53 15.13 21.97
C ASP A 32 3.48 15.59 20.50
N PRO A 33 2.44 16.33 20.08
CA PRO A 33 2.31 16.76 18.69
C PRO A 33 3.41 17.75 18.34
N LEU A 34 3.93 17.65 17.11
CA LEU A 34 5.01 18.52 16.62
C LEU A 34 4.61 20.01 16.60
N PHE A 35 3.32 20.28 16.40
CA PHE A 35 2.67 21.59 16.49
C PHE A 35 1.15 21.38 16.63
N GLN A 36 0.42 22.44 16.96
CA GLN A 36 -1.06 22.39 17.01
C GLN A 36 -1.64 22.26 15.60
N TYR A 37 -2.36 21.17 15.33
CA TYR A 37 -2.94 20.90 14.01
C TYR A 37 -4.15 21.82 13.73
N PRO A 38 -4.33 22.31 12.50
CA PRO A 38 -5.44 23.18 12.17
C PRO A 38 -6.78 22.41 12.19
N SER A 39 -7.86 23.12 12.55
CA SER A 39 -9.24 22.67 12.36
C SER A 39 -9.85 23.33 11.13
N ALA A 40 -10.66 22.60 10.37
CA ALA A 40 -11.42 23.19 9.28
C ALA A 40 -12.50 24.14 9.82
N PRO A 41 -12.72 25.31 9.18
CA PRO A 41 -13.81 26.23 9.57
C PRO A 41 -15.18 25.55 9.52
N GLU A 42 -16.07 25.91 10.45
CA GLU A 42 -17.41 25.32 10.55
C GLU A 42 -18.31 25.68 9.36
N GLU A 43 -18.01 26.81 8.70
CA GLU A 43 -18.75 27.33 7.54
C GLU A 43 -18.58 26.46 6.29
N LEU A 44 -17.54 25.63 6.23
CA LEU A 44 -17.34 24.68 5.14
C LEU A 44 -18.34 23.52 5.32
N SER A 45 -19.29 23.38 4.41
CA SER A 45 -20.37 22.40 4.55
C SER A 45 -19.99 20.99 4.10
N SER A 46 -19.11 20.85 3.10
CA SER A 46 -18.77 19.55 2.52
C SER A 46 -17.50 18.96 3.15
N ILE A 47 -17.44 17.62 3.22
CA ILE A 47 -16.23 16.90 3.67
C ILE A 47 -15.05 17.21 2.74
N GLN A 48 -15.29 17.30 1.44
CA GLN A 48 -14.28 17.63 0.44
C GLN A 48 -13.69 19.04 0.66
N ASP A 49 -14.52 20.04 0.94
CA ASP A 49 -14.05 21.40 1.21
C ASP A 49 -13.24 21.49 2.50
N LYS A 50 -13.71 20.81 3.56
CA LYS A 50 -12.96 20.69 4.82
C LYS A 50 -11.60 20.00 4.61
N SER A 51 -11.58 18.91 3.86
CA SER A 51 -10.35 18.18 3.51
C SER A 51 -9.40 19.02 2.67
N ASN A 52 -9.93 19.75 1.68
CA ASN A 52 -9.17 20.68 0.85
C ASN A 52 -8.52 21.78 1.69
N TYR A 53 -9.25 22.33 2.67
CA TYR A 53 -8.71 23.31 3.61
C TYR A 53 -7.60 22.69 4.46
N LEU A 54 -7.88 21.56 5.12
CA LEU A 54 -6.91 20.90 6.00
C LEU A 54 -5.61 20.57 5.27
N VAL A 55 -5.68 19.98 4.07
CA VAL A 55 -4.48 19.65 3.30
C VAL A 55 -3.66 20.90 2.96
N ASN A 56 -4.29 22.01 2.62
CA ASN A 56 -3.58 23.25 2.26
C ASN A 56 -2.95 23.97 3.46
N HIS A 57 -3.58 23.91 4.63
CA HIS A 57 -3.19 24.69 5.81
C HIS A 57 -2.44 23.86 6.87
N PHE A 58 -2.36 22.53 6.72
CA PHE A 58 -1.79 21.62 7.72
C PHE A 58 -0.41 22.06 8.24
N TRP A 59 0.51 22.37 7.33
CA TRP A 59 1.89 22.71 7.67
C TRP A 59 2.13 24.22 7.86
N GLU A 60 1.10 25.06 7.97
CA GLU A 60 1.29 26.49 8.22
C GLU A 60 1.81 26.82 9.62
N PRO A 61 1.36 26.16 10.71
CA PRO A 61 1.84 26.45 12.06
C PRO A 61 3.29 26.00 12.31
N MET A 62 3.84 25.10 11.48
CA MET A 62 5.19 24.59 11.65
C MET A 62 6.25 25.63 11.29
N ASP A 63 7.20 25.87 12.20
CA ASP A 63 8.35 26.73 11.91
C ASP A 63 9.45 25.98 11.14
N PHE A 64 9.60 26.29 9.86
CA PHE A 64 10.65 25.75 8.98
C PHE A 64 11.96 26.55 9.03
N LYS A 65 12.04 27.65 9.79
CA LYS A 65 13.26 28.47 9.87
C LYS A 65 14.32 27.79 10.73
N ASP A 66 13.92 26.97 11.72
CA ASP A 66 14.85 26.15 12.46
C ASP A 66 15.48 25.11 11.51
N LYS A 67 16.81 25.06 11.52
CA LYS A 67 17.58 24.16 10.67
C LYS A 67 17.83 22.79 11.32
N LYS A 68 17.41 22.61 12.58
CA LYS A 68 17.60 21.38 13.34
C LYS A 68 16.66 20.27 12.88
N ALA A 69 17.00 19.06 13.30
CA ALA A 69 16.10 17.93 13.19
C ALA A 69 14.91 18.11 14.14
N VAL A 70 13.74 17.61 13.73
CA VAL A 70 12.56 17.48 14.58
C VAL A 70 12.49 16.09 15.19
N ASP A 71 11.66 15.90 16.21
CA ASP A 71 11.37 14.55 16.70
C ASP A 71 10.71 13.71 15.58
N GLN A 72 11.25 12.51 15.32
CA GLN A 72 10.80 11.69 14.20
C GLN A 72 9.44 11.03 14.48
N ASN A 73 9.13 10.71 15.74
CA ASN A 73 7.86 10.09 16.09
C ASN A 73 6.74 11.13 15.98
N ALA A 74 6.94 12.34 16.51
CA ALA A 74 6.02 13.45 16.38
C ALA A 74 5.83 13.87 14.91
N LEU A 75 6.90 13.83 14.09
CA LEU A 75 6.78 14.07 12.65
C LEU A 75 6.00 12.96 11.94
N ASN A 76 6.23 11.69 12.28
CA ASN A 76 5.49 10.58 11.69
C ASN A 76 4.00 10.66 12.02
N ASP A 77 3.65 11.02 13.26
CA ASP A 77 2.26 11.25 13.67
C ASP A 77 1.63 12.44 12.93
N ALA A 78 2.31 13.59 12.90
CA ALA A 78 1.86 14.76 12.14
C ALA A 78 1.65 14.42 10.65
N PHE A 79 2.58 13.66 10.05
CA PHE A 79 2.47 13.25 8.66
C PHE A 79 1.31 12.25 8.45
N LYS A 80 1.07 11.34 9.39
CA LYS A 80 -0.09 10.46 9.38
C LYS A 80 -1.38 11.26 9.34
N VAL A 81 -1.52 12.25 10.23
CA VAL A 81 -2.70 13.15 10.29
C VAL A 81 -2.81 13.97 9.00
N TYR A 82 -1.71 14.45 8.43
CA TYR A 82 -1.68 15.15 7.15
C TYR A 82 -2.23 14.31 5.98
N CYS A 83 -2.00 13.00 5.99
CA CYS A 83 -2.48 12.08 4.95
C CYS A 83 -3.99 11.80 5.05
N VAL A 84 -4.59 11.87 6.23
CA VAL A 84 -6.02 11.58 6.45
C VAL A 84 -6.95 12.37 5.52
N PRO A 85 -6.88 13.72 5.45
CA PRO A 85 -7.80 14.49 4.61
C PRO A 85 -7.58 14.27 3.11
N MET A 86 -6.42 13.73 2.68
CA MET A 86 -6.16 13.46 1.26
C MET A 86 -7.12 12.42 0.65
N ARG A 87 -7.79 11.61 1.48
CA ARG A 87 -8.78 10.63 1.04
C ARG A 87 -10.04 11.25 0.42
N TRP A 88 -10.35 12.49 0.78
CA TRP A 88 -11.54 13.22 0.31
C TRP A 88 -11.21 14.56 -0.36
N ALA A 89 -9.95 15.01 -0.28
CA ALA A 89 -9.51 16.23 -0.96
C ALA A 89 -9.45 16.03 -2.49
N ASP A 90 -9.52 17.14 -3.21
CA ASP A 90 -9.19 17.17 -4.63
C ASP A 90 -7.74 16.72 -4.83
N LYS A 91 -7.54 15.74 -5.70
CA LYS A 91 -6.21 15.20 -6.03
C LYS A 91 -5.19 16.30 -6.33
N GLU A 92 -5.55 17.23 -7.21
CA GLU A 92 -4.66 18.34 -7.61
C GLU A 92 -4.32 19.26 -6.44
N ARG A 93 -5.27 19.53 -5.53
CA ARG A 93 -5.00 20.36 -4.34
C ARG A 93 -4.05 19.64 -3.38
N ALA A 94 -4.20 18.33 -3.23
CA ALA A 94 -3.27 17.54 -2.42
C ALA A 94 -1.85 17.55 -2.97
N LEU A 95 -1.70 17.38 -4.29
CA LEU A 95 -0.39 17.45 -4.95
C LEU A 95 0.25 18.84 -4.81
N VAL A 96 -0.52 19.93 -4.99
CA VAL A 96 -0.04 21.30 -4.82
C VAL A 96 0.41 21.56 -3.37
N SER A 97 -0.32 21.07 -2.37
CA SER A 97 0.09 21.23 -0.97
C SER A 97 1.40 20.50 -0.66
N VAL A 98 1.56 19.28 -1.18
CA VAL A 98 2.80 18.51 -1.07
C VAL A 98 3.97 19.23 -1.73
N ASP A 99 3.77 19.80 -2.93
CA ASP A 99 4.81 20.55 -3.63
C ASP A 99 5.24 21.80 -2.83
N LYS A 100 4.29 22.53 -2.22
CA LYS A 100 4.58 23.67 -1.33
C LYS A 100 5.36 23.24 -0.09
N LEU A 101 5.01 22.11 0.53
CA LEU A 101 5.75 21.56 1.66
C LEU A 101 7.19 21.22 1.25
N ILE A 102 7.36 20.51 0.13
CA ILE A 102 8.67 20.14 -0.40
C ILE A 102 9.51 21.39 -0.68
N GLU A 103 8.92 22.44 -1.24
CA GLU A 103 9.62 23.71 -1.46
C GLU A 103 10.20 24.27 -0.16
N LYS A 104 9.40 24.32 0.91
CA LYS A 104 9.82 24.80 2.24
C LYS A 104 11.01 24.02 2.80
N ILE A 105 11.03 22.69 2.65
CA ILE A 105 12.07 21.82 3.23
C ILE A 105 13.26 21.57 2.29
N SER A 106 13.13 21.83 0.98
CA SER A 106 14.13 21.46 -0.04
C SER A 106 15.54 22.00 0.21
N LYS A 107 15.65 23.18 0.82
CA LYS A 107 16.92 23.84 1.14
C LYS A 107 17.57 23.31 2.42
N ASN A 108 16.84 22.55 3.23
CA ASN A 108 17.28 21.92 4.47
C ASN A 108 17.39 20.38 4.28
N PRO A 109 18.61 19.84 4.03
CA PRO A 109 18.80 18.41 3.81
C PRO A 109 18.32 17.53 4.97
N THR A 110 18.43 18.01 6.22
CA THR A 110 18.00 17.27 7.40
C THR A 110 16.48 17.10 7.40
N LEU A 111 15.73 18.19 7.28
CA LEU A 111 14.27 18.12 7.22
C LEU A 111 13.79 17.35 6.00
N LEU A 112 14.41 17.56 4.82
CA LEU A 112 14.03 16.79 3.63
C LEU A 112 14.14 15.28 3.87
N ILE A 113 15.23 14.81 4.50
CA ILE A 113 15.37 13.39 4.85
C ILE A 113 14.28 12.95 5.83
N GLN A 114 14.02 13.70 6.90
CA GLN A 114 13.03 13.32 7.91
C GLN A 114 11.60 13.27 7.36
N PHE A 115 11.24 14.23 6.51
CA PHE A 115 9.94 14.26 5.85
C PHE A 115 9.81 13.16 4.79
N THR A 116 10.86 12.83 4.05
CA THR A 116 10.83 11.68 3.15
C THR A 116 10.64 10.37 3.92
N LYS A 117 11.28 10.21 5.09
CA LYS A 117 11.04 9.05 5.98
C LYS A 117 9.60 9.00 6.49
N ALA A 118 9.05 10.14 6.89
CA ALA A 118 7.66 10.21 7.34
C ALA A 118 6.68 9.90 6.21
N ALA A 119 6.97 10.38 4.98
CA ALA A 119 6.22 10.04 3.80
C ALA A 119 6.31 8.54 3.46
N GLU A 120 7.50 7.95 3.58
CA GLU A 120 7.69 6.51 3.37
C GLU A 120 6.84 5.68 4.33
N GLU A 121 6.90 5.97 5.63
CA GLU A 121 6.15 5.22 6.65
C GLU A 121 4.63 5.34 6.45
N ASN A 122 4.14 6.52 6.04
CA ASN A 122 2.71 6.80 5.98
C ASN A 122 2.05 6.63 4.61
N LEU A 123 2.83 6.55 3.53
CA LEU A 123 2.31 6.47 2.15
C LEU A 123 2.88 5.31 1.34
N TYR A 124 3.95 4.66 1.81
CA TYR A 124 4.62 3.61 1.05
C TYR A 124 4.72 2.28 1.79
N SER A 125 5.08 2.31 3.07
CA SER A 125 5.32 1.15 3.91
C SER A 125 4.15 0.16 3.91
N PRO A 126 4.39 -1.16 4.09
CA PRO A 126 3.32 -2.12 4.35
C PRO A 126 2.45 -1.79 5.58
N ARG A 127 2.93 -0.90 6.48
CA ARG A 127 2.20 -0.42 7.66
C ARG A 127 1.40 0.86 7.39
N ALA A 128 1.54 1.46 6.22
CA ALA A 128 0.80 2.66 5.87
C ALA A 128 -0.70 2.34 5.77
N ASP A 129 -1.53 3.19 6.37
CA ASP A 129 -3.00 3.05 6.29
C ASP A 129 -3.52 3.28 4.86
N VAL A 130 -2.75 3.99 4.04
CA VAL A 130 -3.07 4.29 2.64
C VAL A 130 -1.79 4.37 1.82
N TRP A 131 -1.83 3.88 0.57
CA TRP A 131 -0.78 4.12 -0.40
C TRP A 131 -1.19 5.20 -1.39
N ILE A 132 -0.34 6.23 -1.52
CA ILE A 132 -0.54 7.32 -2.48
C ILE A 132 0.76 7.54 -3.25
N ASP A 133 0.98 6.69 -4.26
CA ASP A 133 2.22 6.64 -5.05
C ASP A 133 2.60 8.03 -5.60
N GLU A 134 1.63 8.81 -6.11
CA GLU A 134 1.90 10.12 -6.69
C GLU A 134 2.44 11.14 -5.69
N VAL A 135 1.94 11.13 -4.45
CA VAL A 135 2.45 11.99 -3.38
C VAL A 135 3.84 11.53 -2.96
N TYR A 136 4.04 10.23 -2.76
CA TYR A 136 5.33 9.70 -2.36
C TYR A 136 6.41 9.95 -3.42
N LEU A 137 6.06 9.83 -4.70
CA LEU A 137 6.94 10.16 -5.83
C LEU A 137 7.45 11.61 -5.80
N ARG A 138 6.67 12.58 -5.29
CA ARG A 138 7.15 13.96 -5.14
C ARG A 138 8.32 14.02 -4.16
N PHE A 139 8.21 13.35 -3.01
CA PHE A 139 9.29 13.27 -2.02
C PHE A 139 10.51 12.53 -2.54
N LEU A 140 10.31 11.39 -3.21
CA LEU A 140 11.39 10.62 -3.83
C LEU A 140 12.16 11.45 -4.87
N ASN A 141 11.45 12.18 -5.73
CA ASN A 141 12.08 13.09 -6.69
C ASN A 141 12.88 14.20 -5.99
N ALA A 142 12.32 14.80 -4.94
CA ALA A 142 12.98 15.86 -4.19
C ALA A 142 14.27 15.40 -3.51
N ILE A 143 14.25 14.25 -2.82
CA ILE A 143 15.42 13.74 -2.11
C ILE A 143 16.52 13.27 -3.06
N VAL A 144 16.16 12.57 -4.13
CA VAL A 144 17.12 12.04 -5.12
C VAL A 144 17.86 13.18 -5.82
N LYS A 145 17.14 14.22 -6.26
CA LYS A 145 17.70 15.37 -6.97
C LYS A 145 18.52 16.32 -6.08
N ASN A 146 18.41 16.21 -4.75
CA ASN A 146 19.07 17.15 -3.84
C ASN A 146 20.59 16.94 -3.75
N LYS A 147 21.39 17.82 -4.36
CA LYS A 147 22.86 17.71 -4.41
C LYS A 147 23.57 17.78 -3.05
N LYS A 148 22.92 18.28 -1.99
CA LYS A 148 23.51 18.37 -0.64
C LYS A 148 23.39 17.08 0.16
N ILE A 149 22.57 16.13 -0.29
CA ILE A 149 22.42 14.81 0.36
C ILE A 149 23.41 13.83 -0.30
N PRO A 150 24.25 13.12 0.48
CA PRO A 150 25.16 12.11 -0.04
C PRO A 150 24.43 10.96 -0.74
N SER A 151 25.02 10.39 -1.80
CA SER A 151 24.42 9.30 -2.58
C SER A 151 24.09 8.06 -1.76
N SER A 152 24.89 7.73 -0.73
CA SER A 152 24.62 6.60 0.17
C SER A 152 23.29 6.74 0.92
N ARG A 153 22.83 7.97 1.18
CA ARG A 153 21.52 8.23 1.82
C ARG A 153 20.37 8.27 0.83
N LYS A 154 20.64 8.16 -0.46
CA LYS A 154 19.63 8.21 -1.54
C LYS A 154 19.39 6.86 -2.21
N GLN A 155 20.34 5.92 -2.10
CA GLN A 155 20.30 4.66 -2.84
C GLN A 155 18.97 3.91 -2.63
N HIS A 156 18.51 3.85 -1.39
CA HIS A 156 17.21 3.26 -1.03
C HIS A 156 16.04 3.96 -1.75
N TYR A 157 15.96 5.29 -1.66
CA TYR A 157 14.93 6.10 -2.32
C TYR A 157 15.02 6.05 -3.85
N GLN A 158 16.22 5.92 -4.41
CA GLN A 158 16.41 5.77 -5.84
C GLN A 158 15.83 4.44 -6.35
N ALA A 159 16.00 3.35 -5.59
CA ALA A 159 15.43 2.05 -5.95
C ALA A 159 13.90 2.08 -5.92
N GLN A 160 13.31 2.70 -4.90
CA GLN A 160 11.86 2.90 -4.81
C GLN A 160 11.33 3.83 -5.92
N LEU A 161 12.07 4.89 -6.26
CA LEU A 161 11.70 5.80 -7.35
C LEU A 161 11.63 5.05 -8.68
N THR A 162 12.64 4.24 -8.99
CA THR A 162 12.68 3.45 -10.23
C THR A 162 11.50 2.49 -10.32
N THR A 163 11.27 1.67 -9.28
CA THR A 163 10.18 0.68 -9.28
C THR A 163 8.80 1.32 -9.36
N LEU A 164 8.59 2.43 -8.64
CA LEU A 164 7.33 3.17 -8.68
C LEU A 164 7.05 3.79 -10.04
N GLN A 165 8.04 4.48 -10.63
CA GLN A 165 7.87 5.10 -11.95
C GLN A 165 7.53 4.07 -13.03
N ASN A 166 8.12 2.88 -12.95
CA ASN A 166 7.83 1.78 -13.87
C ASN A 166 6.43 1.19 -13.67
N THR A 167 5.81 1.36 -12.51
CA THR A 167 4.57 0.66 -12.13
C THR A 167 3.40 1.57 -11.77
N LEU A 168 3.43 2.84 -12.15
CA LEU A 168 2.28 3.73 -11.96
C LEU A 168 1.07 3.22 -12.76
N VAL A 169 -0.10 3.27 -12.12
CA VAL A 169 -1.37 3.04 -12.81
C VAL A 169 -1.51 4.03 -13.96
N GLY A 170 -1.88 3.52 -15.14
CA GLY A 170 -1.97 4.27 -16.39
C GLY A 170 -0.69 4.27 -17.23
N ASN A 171 0.46 3.85 -16.69
CA ASN A 171 1.66 3.60 -17.49
C ASN A 171 1.59 2.24 -18.18
N GLU A 172 2.33 2.08 -19.28
CA GLU A 172 2.53 0.78 -19.91
C GLU A 172 3.26 -0.18 -18.95
N ALA A 173 2.80 -1.42 -18.86
CA ALA A 173 3.39 -2.40 -17.97
C ALA A 173 4.80 -2.81 -18.45
N PRO A 174 5.81 -2.87 -17.56
CA PRO A 174 7.16 -3.17 -17.98
C PRO A 174 7.31 -4.64 -18.38
N GLU A 175 8.15 -4.87 -19.39
CA GLU A 175 8.59 -6.21 -19.77
C GLU A 175 9.53 -6.80 -18.72
N PHE A 176 9.52 -8.12 -18.56
CA PHE A 176 10.47 -8.80 -17.67
C PHE A 176 10.72 -10.24 -18.11
N LYS A 177 11.89 -10.76 -17.77
CA LYS A 177 12.26 -12.15 -17.98
C LYS A 177 11.87 -13.01 -16.79
N PHE A 178 11.49 -14.26 -17.07
CA PHE A 178 11.23 -15.26 -16.05
C PHE A 178 11.64 -16.65 -16.55
N VAL A 179 11.77 -17.60 -15.64
CA VAL A 179 11.99 -19.01 -15.97
C VAL A 179 10.67 -19.74 -15.72
N ASP A 180 10.15 -20.48 -16.69
CA ASP A 180 8.92 -21.26 -16.54
C ASP A 180 9.15 -22.54 -15.70
N ALA A 181 8.07 -23.27 -15.39
CA ALA A 181 8.13 -24.50 -14.60
C ALA A 181 8.91 -25.64 -15.29
N ASP A 182 9.16 -25.55 -16.61
CA ASP A 182 10.00 -26.49 -17.36
C ASP A 182 11.49 -26.08 -17.35
N GLY A 183 11.83 -24.97 -16.69
CA GLY A 183 13.20 -24.44 -16.62
C GLY A 183 13.62 -23.63 -17.85
N LYS A 184 12.68 -23.24 -18.73
CA LYS A 184 13.01 -22.43 -19.92
C LYS A 184 12.88 -20.95 -19.63
N GLU A 185 13.80 -20.16 -20.19
CA GLU A 185 13.70 -18.71 -20.16
C GLU A 185 12.55 -18.24 -21.04
N GLN A 186 11.73 -17.35 -20.48
CA GLN A 186 10.60 -16.70 -21.12
C GLN A 186 10.68 -15.19 -20.90
N THR A 187 9.96 -14.43 -21.71
CA THR A 187 9.82 -12.98 -21.54
C THR A 187 8.36 -12.61 -21.56
N TYR A 188 7.92 -11.91 -20.52
CA TYR A 188 6.64 -11.22 -20.51
C TYR A 188 6.76 -9.89 -21.23
N PHE A 189 5.78 -9.61 -22.09
CA PHE A 189 5.52 -8.30 -22.67
C PHE A 189 4.02 -8.02 -22.60
N PRO A 190 3.60 -6.74 -22.45
CA PRO A 190 2.17 -6.43 -22.38
C PRO A 190 1.46 -6.67 -23.72
N MET A 191 0.37 -7.44 -23.65
CA MET A 191 -0.41 -7.89 -24.80
C MET A 191 -1.79 -7.20 -24.86
N SER A 192 -2.50 -7.35 -25.98
CA SER A 192 -3.88 -6.87 -26.14
C SER A 192 -4.90 -7.66 -25.33
N THR A 193 -4.53 -8.84 -24.82
CA THR A 193 -5.36 -9.63 -23.91
C THR A 193 -5.16 -9.14 -22.48
N VAL A 194 -6.25 -8.82 -21.79
CA VAL A 194 -6.20 -8.39 -20.38
C VAL A 194 -5.50 -9.46 -19.56
N THR A 195 -4.49 -9.06 -18.78
CA THR A 195 -3.61 -10.00 -18.08
C THR A 195 -3.55 -9.66 -16.59
N MET A 196 -3.82 -10.64 -15.72
CA MET A 196 -3.49 -10.55 -14.30
C MET A 196 -2.09 -11.10 -14.08
N ILE A 197 -1.23 -10.34 -13.40
CA ILE A 197 0.10 -10.79 -12.97
C ILE A 197 0.10 -10.85 -11.45
N ILE A 198 0.42 -12.01 -10.90
CA ILE A 198 0.43 -12.29 -9.48
C ILE A 198 1.86 -12.60 -9.09
N PHE A 199 2.47 -11.74 -8.28
CA PHE A 199 3.75 -12.02 -7.65
C PHE A 199 3.50 -12.59 -6.26
N GLY A 200 3.77 -13.88 -6.09
CA GLY A 200 3.36 -14.62 -4.90
C GLY A 200 4.41 -15.59 -4.38
N ASP A 201 4.17 -16.07 -3.16
CA ASP A 201 4.90 -17.16 -2.54
C ASP A 201 3.96 -18.37 -2.42
N PRO A 202 4.22 -19.48 -3.14
CA PRO A 202 3.29 -20.60 -3.23
C PRO A 202 3.13 -21.34 -1.88
N SER A 203 4.08 -21.14 -0.95
CA SER A 203 4.03 -21.74 0.39
C SER A 203 3.06 -21.03 1.34
N MET A 204 2.64 -19.78 1.03
CA MET A 204 1.77 -19.01 1.92
C MET A 204 0.33 -19.52 1.92
N THR A 205 -0.22 -19.69 3.13
CA THR A 205 -1.59 -20.19 3.33
C THR A 205 -2.64 -19.26 2.74
N ASP A 206 -2.52 -17.95 2.98
CA ASP A 206 -3.48 -16.96 2.48
C ASP A 206 -3.55 -16.95 0.94
N TRP A 207 -2.39 -17.10 0.31
CA TRP A 207 -2.33 -17.24 -1.15
C TRP A 207 -3.00 -18.54 -1.62
N ARG A 208 -2.77 -19.68 -0.97
CA ARG A 208 -3.41 -20.95 -1.33
C ARG A 208 -4.95 -20.85 -1.25
N ILE A 209 -5.48 -20.15 -0.25
CA ILE A 209 -6.92 -19.89 -0.11
C ILE A 209 -7.42 -18.98 -1.24
N ALA A 210 -6.71 -17.88 -1.52
CA ALA A 210 -7.05 -16.97 -2.62
C ALA A 210 -7.08 -17.68 -3.97
N ARG A 211 -6.05 -18.50 -4.26
CA ARG A 211 -5.96 -19.31 -5.47
C ARG A 211 -7.16 -20.24 -5.62
N LEU A 212 -7.54 -20.98 -4.57
CA LEU A 212 -8.70 -21.87 -4.62
C LEU A 212 -10.00 -21.12 -4.95
N ARG A 213 -10.17 -19.90 -4.43
CA ARG A 213 -11.33 -19.05 -4.78
C ARG A 213 -11.30 -18.63 -6.24
N MET A 214 -10.12 -18.32 -6.78
CA MET A 214 -9.96 -18.00 -8.20
C MET A 214 -10.29 -19.21 -9.08
N GLU A 215 -9.79 -20.41 -8.73
CA GLU A 215 -10.03 -21.65 -9.47
C GLU A 215 -11.51 -22.06 -9.48
N THR A 216 -12.23 -21.76 -8.39
CA THR A 216 -13.67 -22.04 -8.26
C THR A 216 -14.57 -20.94 -8.83
N ASN A 217 -14.01 -19.82 -9.30
CA ASN A 217 -14.76 -18.79 -10.01
C ASN A 217 -14.99 -19.23 -11.47
N ILE A 218 -16.21 -19.68 -11.76
CA ILE A 218 -16.59 -20.25 -13.06
C ILE A 218 -16.39 -19.25 -14.20
N ASP A 219 -16.76 -17.98 -14.01
CA ASP A 219 -16.67 -16.95 -15.05
C ASP A 219 -15.21 -16.65 -15.40
N LEU A 220 -14.35 -16.54 -14.39
CA LEU A 220 -12.92 -16.36 -14.56
C LEU A 220 -12.30 -17.55 -15.30
N THR A 221 -12.54 -18.77 -14.83
CA THR A 221 -11.96 -19.98 -15.42
C THR A 221 -12.41 -20.13 -16.87
N GLN A 222 -13.69 -19.92 -17.18
CA GLN A 222 -14.17 -19.92 -18.56
C GLN A 222 -13.55 -18.82 -19.43
N ALA A 223 -13.34 -17.63 -18.88
CA ALA A 223 -12.69 -16.53 -19.60
C ALA A 223 -11.24 -16.85 -19.94
N VAL A 224 -10.50 -17.44 -19.00
CA VAL A 224 -9.12 -17.90 -19.20
C VAL A 224 -9.06 -19.03 -20.22
N ASP A 225 -9.90 -20.05 -20.09
CA ASP A 225 -9.90 -21.20 -21.01
C ASP A 225 -10.28 -20.81 -22.45
N LYS A 226 -11.10 -19.76 -22.62
CA LYS A 226 -11.45 -19.19 -23.92
C LYS A 226 -10.41 -18.19 -24.44
N GLY A 227 -9.32 -17.94 -23.71
CA GLY A 227 -8.27 -16.98 -24.07
C GLY A 227 -8.73 -15.51 -24.06
N LYS A 228 -9.84 -15.19 -23.40
CA LYS A 228 -10.34 -13.81 -23.28
C LYS A 228 -9.50 -12.98 -22.32
N VAL A 229 -8.90 -13.64 -21.32
CA VAL A 229 -8.00 -13.04 -20.35
C VAL A 229 -6.88 -14.02 -20.01
N ASN A 230 -5.76 -13.50 -19.51
CA ASN A 230 -4.60 -14.28 -19.09
C ASN A 230 -4.35 -14.14 -17.59
N ILE A 231 -3.85 -15.21 -16.96
CA ILE A 231 -3.35 -15.18 -15.59
C ILE A 231 -1.89 -15.64 -15.60
N MET A 232 -1.04 -14.86 -14.96
CA MET A 232 0.37 -15.17 -14.73
C MET A 232 0.64 -15.25 -13.23
N TYR A 233 1.24 -16.35 -12.78
CA TYR A 233 1.73 -16.51 -11.42
C TYR A 233 3.25 -16.57 -11.42
N ILE A 234 3.89 -15.60 -10.79
CA ILE A 234 5.34 -15.41 -10.78
C ILE A 234 5.86 -15.47 -9.35
N VAL A 235 6.81 -16.36 -9.10
CA VAL A 235 7.56 -16.40 -7.83
C VAL A 235 8.68 -15.35 -7.90
N PRO A 236 8.67 -14.29 -7.08
CA PRO A 236 9.60 -13.17 -7.24
C PRO A 236 10.92 -13.37 -6.47
N LYS A 237 11.17 -14.57 -5.94
CA LYS A 237 12.30 -14.90 -5.06
C LYS A 237 12.99 -16.16 -5.54
N ASP A 238 14.26 -16.30 -5.19
CA ASP A 238 14.99 -17.52 -5.47
C ASP A 238 14.70 -18.57 -4.39
N VAL A 239 13.64 -19.33 -4.62
CA VAL A 239 13.23 -20.44 -3.75
C VAL A 239 13.50 -21.74 -4.50
N GLU A 240 14.13 -22.69 -3.83
CA GLU A 240 14.35 -24.04 -4.36
C GLU A 240 13.02 -24.80 -4.43
N ASN A 241 12.89 -25.69 -5.42
CA ASN A 241 11.73 -26.58 -5.59
C ASN A 241 10.37 -25.86 -5.70
N TRP A 242 10.36 -24.58 -6.10
CA TRP A 242 9.13 -23.81 -6.30
C TRP A 242 8.22 -24.46 -7.35
N GLU A 243 8.79 -25.19 -8.32
CA GLU A 243 8.11 -25.95 -9.37
C GLU A 243 7.19 -27.03 -8.76
N ASN A 244 7.64 -27.69 -7.69
CA ASN A 244 6.84 -28.70 -7.00
C ASN A 244 5.62 -28.08 -6.29
N GLU A 245 5.81 -26.92 -5.66
CA GLU A 245 4.75 -26.18 -4.96
C GLU A 245 3.67 -25.65 -5.92
N VAL A 246 4.02 -25.41 -7.19
CA VAL A 246 3.09 -24.93 -8.22
C VAL A 246 2.60 -26.02 -9.16
N SER A 247 3.03 -27.27 -8.98
CA SER A 247 2.70 -28.40 -9.87
C SER A 247 1.20 -28.68 -10.03
N ASN A 248 0.39 -28.29 -9.05
CA ASN A 248 -1.07 -28.45 -9.05
C ASN A 248 -1.82 -27.18 -9.45
N TYR A 249 -1.13 -26.15 -9.95
CA TYR A 249 -1.80 -24.94 -10.42
C TYR A 249 -2.46 -25.20 -11.77
N PRO A 250 -3.48 -24.40 -12.15
CA PRO A 250 -4.18 -24.60 -13.41
C PRO A 250 -3.22 -24.50 -14.60
N LYS A 251 -3.30 -25.46 -15.52
CA LYS A 251 -2.43 -25.51 -16.71
C LYS A 251 -2.66 -24.34 -17.68
N SER A 252 -3.81 -23.68 -17.59
CA SER A 252 -4.13 -22.49 -18.37
C SER A 252 -3.47 -21.22 -17.84
N TRP A 253 -2.86 -21.26 -16.64
CA TRP A 253 -2.06 -20.15 -16.13
C TRP A 253 -0.62 -20.23 -16.63
N ILE A 254 -0.02 -19.06 -16.84
CA ILE A 254 1.42 -18.96 -17.09
C ILE A 254 2.11 -18.92 -15.75
N ILE A 255 3.02 -19.85 -15.50
CA ILE A 255 3.67 -20.02 -14.20
C ILE A 255 5.18 -19.88 -14.37
N GLY A 256 5.82 -19.12 -13.49
CA GLY A 256 7.25 -18.88 -13.59
C GLY A 256 7.91 -18.32 -12.33
N LYS A 257 9.23 -18.17 -12.39
CA LYS A 257 10.07 -17.53 -11.38
C LYS A 257 10.83 -16.37 -11.99
N ALA A 258 10.82 -15.21 -11.33
CA ALA A 258 11.54 -14.00 -11.75
C ALA A 258 12.17 -13.32 -10.53
N THR A 259 13.42 -13.69 -10.20
CA THR A 259 14.15 -13.21 -9.02
C THR A 259 14.42 -11.71 -9.05
N ASP A 260 14.52 -11.12 -10.25
CA ASP A 260 14.72 -9.69 -10.45
C ASP A 260 13.42 -8.89 -10.58
N ALA A 261 12.24 -9.53 -10.46
CA ALA A 261 10.96 -8.84 -10.59
C ALA A 261 10.82 -7.68 -9.60
N GLY A 262 11.34 -7.80 -8.38
CA GLY A 262 11.30 -6.74 -7.36
C GLY A 262 12.15 -5.50 -7.68
N LYS A 263 13.01 -5.55 -8.72
CA LYS A 263 13.74 -4.37 -9.22
C LYS A 263 12.94 -3.61 -10.27
N ILE A 264 11.91 -4.24 -10.84
CA ILE A 264 11.11 -3.71 -11.95
C ILE A 264 9.73 -3.33 -11.43
N PHE A 265 9.10 -4.23 -10.68
CA PHE A 265 7.79 -4.08 -10.09
C PHE A 265 7.87 -3.69 -8.62
N ASP A 266 6.90 -2.89 -8.19
CA ASP A 266 6.71 -2.60 -6.78
C ASP A 266 5.96 -3.76 -6.11
N LEU A 267 6.71 -4.60 -5.40
CA LEU A 267 6.22 -5.82 -4.77
C LEU A 267 5.97 -5.68 -3.26
N ARG A 268 5.54 -4.49 -2.82
CA ARG A 268 5.33 -4.22 -1.38
C ARG A 268 4.12 -4.95 -0.78
N ALA A 269 3.17 -5.37 -1.62
CA ALA A 269 2.03 -6.17 -1.20
C ALA A 269 2.37 -7.67 -1.28
N VAL A 270 1.71 -8.48 -0.46
CA VAL A 270 1.98 -9.91 -0.40
C VAL A 270 0.64 -10.68 -0.41
N PRO A 271 0.27 -11.35 -1.52
CA PRO A 271 0.87 -11.24 -2.85
C PRO A 271 0.70 -9.84 -3.46
N SER A 272 1.55 -9.49 -4.43
CA SER A 272 1.38 -8.28 -5.24
C SER A 272 0.66 -8.63 -6.54
N ILE A 273 -0.55 -8.10 -6.73
CA ILE A 273 -1.41 -8.42 -7.88
C ILE A 273 -1.59 -7.18 -8.75
N TYR A 274 -1.35 -7.36 -10.05
CA TYR A 274 -1.49 -6.36 -11.09
C TYR A 274 -2.55 -6.81 -12.11
N VAL A 275 -3.29 -5.85 -12.65
CA VAL A 275 -4.16 -6.06 -13.82
C VAL A 275 -3.69 -5.15 -14.94
N ILE A 276 -3.30 -5.74 -16.06
CA ILE A 276 -2.83 -5.07 -17.26
C ILE A 276 -3.95 -5.07 -18.29
N GLY A 277 -4.29 -3.88 -18.79
CA GLY A 277 -5.35 -3.68 -19.77
C GLY A 277 -4.94 -4.10 -21.17
N SER A 278 -5.95 -4.21 -22.04
CA SER A 278 -5.75 -4.48 -23.48
C SER A 278 -5.02 -3.35 -24.21
N ASP A 279 -4.97 -2.16 -23.61
CA ASP A 279 -4.18 -1.01 -24.05
C ASP A 279 -2.73 -1.05 -23.51
N LYS A 280 -2.31 -2.19 -22.94
CA LYS A 280 -0.99 -2.46 -22.35
C LYS A 280 -0.70 -1.72 -21.06
N LYS A 281 -1.66 -0.93 -20.54
CA LYS A 281 -1.46 -0.11 -19.35
C LYS A 281 -1.81 -0.86 -18.07
N ILE A 282 -1.13 -0.50 -16.99
CA ILE A 282 -1.48 -0.96 -15.64
C ILE A 282 -2.82 -0.33 -15.27
N LEU A 283 -3.87 -1.13 -15.17
CA LEU A 283 -5.19 -0.69 -14.71
C LEU A 283 -5.27 -0.68 -13.19
N MET A 284 -4.70 -1.71 -12.57
CA MET A 284 -4.68 -1.87 -11.13
C MET A 284 -3.36 -2.48 -10.67
N LYS A 285 -2.97 -2.15 -9.45
CA LYS A 285 -1.74 -2.57 -8.82
C LYS A 285 -1.96 -2.79 -7.33
N ASN A 286 -1.35 -3.83 -6.79
CA ASN A 286 -1.39 -4.22 -5.39
C ASN A 286 -2.83 -4.31 -4.84
N VAL A 287 -3.73 -4.88 -5.64
CA VAL A 287 -5.14 -5.08 -5.30
C VAL A 287 -5.40 -6.49 -4.76
N THR A 288 -6.57 -6.70 -4.18
CA THR A 288 -7.01 -8.04 -3.78
C THR A 288 -7.33 -8.90 -5.00
N PRO A 289 -7.29 -10.25 -4.88
CA PRO A 289 -7.73 -11.14 -5.94
C PRO A 289 -9.15 -10.83 -6.43
N ASP A 290 -10.09 -10.60 -5.52
CA ASP A 290 -11.49 -10.34 -5.87
C ASP A 290 -11.65 -9.06 -6.71
N ALA A 291 -10.96 -7.98 -6.33
CA ALA A 291 -10.95 -6.74 -7.11
C ALA A 291 -10.34 -6.96 -8.50
N ALA A 292 -9.23 -7.70 -8.57
CA ALA A 292 -8.56 -8.04 -9.82
C ALA A 292 -9.48 -8.83 -10.77
N ILE A 293 -10.16 -9.86 -10.26
CA ILE A 293 -11.13 -10.66 -11.03
C ILE A 293 -12.28 -9.80 -11.53
N GLN A 294 -12.86 -8.98 -10.65
CA GLN A 294 -13.98 -8.11 -11.02
C GLN A 294 -13.61 -7.17 -12.17
N GLU A 295 -12.43 -6.53 -12.10
CA GLU A 295 -11.98 -5.65 -13.17
C GLU A 295 -11.73 -6.42 -14.47
N MET A 296 -11.11 -7.60 -14.41
CA MET A 296 -10.89 -8.41 -15.62
C MET A 296 -12.20 -8.76 -16.33
N LEU A 297 -13.20 -9.23 -15.58
CA LEU A 297 -14.50 -9.60 -16.14
C LEU A 297 -15.23 -8.38 -16.70
N ASN A 298 -15.20 -7.24 -16.01
CA ASN A 298 -15.76 -5.98 -16.50
C ASN A 298 -15.17 -5.51 -17.85
N ARG A 299 -13.92 -5.89 -18.15
CA ARG A 299 -13.25 -5.55 -19.42
C ARG A 299 -13.66 -6.47 -20.55
N ILE A 300 -14.05 -7.71 -20.25
CA ILE A 300 -14.60 -8.64 -21.24
C ILE A 300 -15.97 -8.15 -21.71
N ASP A 301 -16.83 -7.72 -20.79
CA ASP A 301 -18.21 -7.33 -21.11
C ASP A 301 -18.34 -6.03 -21.92
N LYS A 302 -17.24 -5.26 -22.02
CA LYS A 302 -17.16 -3.99 -22.76
C LYS A 302 -16.52 -4.12 -24.15
N GLN A 303 -16.06 -5.32 -24.52
CA GLN A 303 -15.50 -5.64 -25.84
C GLN A 303 -16.55 -6.27 -26.74
#